data_AF-A0A932CRW8-F1
#
_entry.id   AF-A0A932CRW8-F1
#
_cell.length_a   1.000
_cell.length_b   1.000
_cell.length_c   1.000
_cell.angle_alpha   90.00
_cell.angle_beta   90.00
_cell.angle_gamma   90.00
#
_symmetry.space_group_name_H-M   'P 1'
#
loop_
_entity.id
_entity.type
_entity.pdbx_description
1 polymer ?
#
loop_
_entity_poly.entity_id
_entity_poly.type
_entity_poly.pdbx_seq_one_letter_code
_entity_poly.pdbx_strand_id
1 'polypeptide(L)'
;MRYKADITAGALKVPESRIIADLLLRGVEEEGWKEAMIRQNVLQARNPATASRLTRLLRGRLALMDADLWTLVRDGSCMVAGHAVLAAAIKHSPLLGDFLDLVVREQYRLFRPSLSNALWE
;
A
#
# COMPACT_ATOMS: atom_id res chain seq x y z
N MET A 1 -19.40 8.53 2.05
CA MET A 1 -18.24 9.44 2.21
C MET A 1 -17.21 9.08 1.15
N ARG A 2 -16.80 10.03 0.28
CA ARG A 2 -15.91 9.78 -0.88
C ARG A 2 -14.46 9.48 -0.47
N TYR A 3 -13.95 10.16 0.55
CA TYR A 3 -12.58 9.98 1.04
C TYR A 3 -12.55 9.24 2.38
N LYS A 4 -11.54 8.39 2.57
CA LYS A 4 -11.27 7.65 3.81
C LYS A 4 -9.85 7.91 4.27
N ALA A 5 -9.65 7.93 5.59
CA ALA A 5 -8.35 8.20 6.21
C ALA A 5 -7.42 6.97 6.27
N ASP A 6 -7.76 5.85 5.61
CA ASP A 6 -7.02 4.59 5.71
C ASP A 6 -5.54 4.72 5.28
N ILE A 7 -5.23 5.67 4.39
CA ILE A 7 -3.86 5.95 3.93
C ILE A 7 -2.92 6.38 5.08
N THR A 8 -3.46 6.93 6.17
CA THR A 8 -2.68 7.35 7.35
C THR A 8 -2.09 6.18 8.14
N ALA A 9 -2.60 4.96 7.93
CA ALA A 9 -2.09 3.78 8.63
C ALA A 9 -0.67 3.37 8.18
N GLY A 10 -0.21 3.82 7.01
CA GLY A 10 1.14 3.57 6.52
C GLY A 10 1.39 4.01 5.08
N ALA A 11 2.66 4.36 4.80
CA ALA A 11 3.20 4.58 3.46
C ALA A 11 3.19 3.29 2.62
N LEU A 12 4.02 3.18 1.57
CA LEU A 12 4.04 2.00 0.71
C LEU A 12 4.48 0.71 1.44
N LYS A 13 5.44 0.81 2.37
CA LYS A 13 5.90 -0.35 3.17
C LYS A 13 6.23 -1.56 2.28
N VAL A 14 7.16 -1.34 1.34
CA VAL A 14 7.49 -2.33 0.30
C VAL A 14 7.94 -3.68 0.89
N PRO A 15 8.82 -3.75 1.90
CA PRO A 15 9.20 -5.03 2.51
C PRO A 15 7.99 -5.79 3.07
N GLU A 16 7.13 -5.11 3.82
CA GLU A 16 5.92 -5.70 4.38
C GLU A 16 4.93 -6.09 3.27
N SER A 17 4.80 -5.27 2.23
CA SER A 17 3.94 -5.55 1.07
C SER A 17 4.40 -6.80 0.31
N ARG A 18 5.70 -7.12 0.26
CA ARG A 18 6.19 -8.38 -0.32
C ARG A 18 5.68 -9.60 0.45
N ILE A 19 5.68 -9.51 1.78
CA ILE A 19 5.16 -10.58 2.65
C ILE A 19 3.66 -10.77 2.40
N ILE A 20 2.89 -9.68 2.32
CA ILE A 20 1.46 -9.75 2.01
C ILE A 20 1.21 -10.32 0.61
N ALA A 21 1.99 -9.90 -0.39
CA ALA A 21 1.87 -10.40 -1.76
C ALA A 21 2.16 -11.90 -1.86
N ASP A 22 3.19 -12.38 -1.16
CA ASP A 22 3.49 -13.82 -1.07
C ASP A 22 2.35 -14.62 -0.43
N LEU A 23 1.75 -14.12 0.66
CA LEU A 23 0.60 -14.75 1.29
C LEU A 23 -0.64 -14.79 0.38
N LEU A 24 -0.86 -13.74 -0.41
CA LEU A 24 -1.94 -13.69 -1.41
C LEU A 24 -1.70 -14.68 -2.55
N LEU A 25 -0.47 -14.77 -3.07
CA LEU A 25 -0.09 -15.74 -4.11
C LEU A 25 -0.24 -17.18 -3.66
N ARG A 26 0.02 -17.47 -2.38
CA ARG A 26 -0.19 -18.78 -1.77
C ARG A 26 -1.66 -19.11 -1.48
N GLY A 27 -2.58 -18.16 -1.64
CA GLY A 27 -4.00 -18.38 -1.38
C GLY A 27 -4.32 -18.72 0.09
N VAL A 28 -3.57 -18.14 1.03
CA VAL A 28 -3.70 -18.47 2.47
C VAL A 28 -5.09 -18.10 3.00
N GLU A 29 -5.75 -19.05 3.67
CA GLU A 29 -7.05 -18.85 4.32
C GLU A 29 -6.95 -17.97 5.59
N GLU A 30 -8.09 -17.49 6.09
CA GLU A 30 -8.16 -16.51 7.17
C GLU A 30 -7.44 -16.95 8.47
N GLU A 31 -7.46 -18.24 8.78
CA GLU A 31 -6.75 -18.77 9.95
C GLU A 31 -5.22 -18.74 9.76
N GLY A 32 -4.75 -19.01 8.54
CA GLY A 32 -3.34 -18.87 8.18
C GLY A 32 -2.86 -17.41 8.20
N TRP A 33 -3.74 -16.45 7.92
CA TRP A 33 -3.45 -15.03 8.10
C TRP A 33 -3.25 -14.66 9.57
N LYS A 34 -4.13 -15.15 10.47
CA LYS A 34 -3.97 -14.90 11.91
C LYS A 34 -2.67 -15.48 12.43
N GLU A 35 -2.33 -16.71 12.02
CA GLU A 35 -1.08 -17.36 12.39
C GLU A 35 0.14 -16.56 11.94
N ALA A 36 0.21 -16.20 10.65
CA ALA A 36 1.32 -15.42 10.10
C ALA A 36 1.46 -14.04 10.77
N MET A 37 0.35 -13.34 11.01
CA MET A 37 0.38 -11.97 11.52
C MET A 37 0.57 -11.88 13.03
N ILE A 38 -0.09 -12.73 13.81
CA ILE A 38 -0.15 -12.63 15.27
C ILE A 38 0.91 -13.51 15.93
N ARG A 39 1.04 -14.77 15.50
CA ARG A 39 1.98 -15.71 16.14
C ARG A 39 3.39 -15.56 15.60
N GLN A 40 3.52 -15.47 14.28
CA GLN A 40 4.84 -15.38 13.64
C GLN A 40 5.36 -13.93 13.55
N ASN A 41 4.49 -12.94 13.79
CA ASN A 41 4.78 -11.50 13.67
C ASN A 41 5.65 -11.21 12.43
N VAL A 42 5.26 -11.73 11.26
CA VAL A 42 6.07 -11.61 10.04
C VAL A 42 6.32 -10.15 9.62
N LEU A 43 5.46 -9.23 10.06
CA LEU A 43 5.63 -7.79 9.86
C LEU A 43 6.58 -7.12 10.85
N GLN A 44 7.07 -7.87 11.85
CA GLN A 44 7.96 -7.41 12.93
C GLN A 44 7.45 -6.12 13.61
N ALA A 45 6.13 -6.01 13.75
CA ALA A 45 5.53 -4.81 14.33
C ALA A 45 5.72 -4.79 15.85
N ARG A 46 5.85 -3.58 16.42
CA ARG A 46 6.05 -3.38 17.87
C ARG A 46 4.88 -3.84 18.72
N ASN A 47 3.66 -3.86 18.17
CA ASN A 47 2.49 -4.36 18.87
C ASN A 47 1.46 -4.97 17.89
N PRO A 48 0.59 -5.88 18.38
CA PRO A 48 -0.41 -6.56 17.53
C PRO A 48 -1.42 -5.62 16.86
N ALA A 49 -1.78 -4.51 17.52
CA ALA A 49 -2.71 -3.53 16.96
C ALA A 49 -2.13 -2.84 15.72
N THR A 50 -0.84 -2.51 15.75
CA THR A 50 -0.12 -1.92 14.61
C THR A 50 0.03 -2.93 13.48
N ALA A 51 0.37 -4.19 13.81
CA ALA A 51 0.40 -5.27 12.82
C ALA A 51 -0.96 -5.39 12.12
N SER A 52 -2.04 -5.53 12.88
CA SER A 52 -3.39 -5.68 12.36
C SER A 52 -3.82 -4.51 11.47
N ARG A 53 -3.55 -3.27 11.90
CA ARG A 53 -3.86 -2.07 11.11
C ARG A 53 -3.07 -2.03 9.81
N LEU A 54 -1.78 -2.38 9.86
CA LEU A 54 -0.92 -2.41 8.69
C LEU A 54 -1.31 -3.53 7.72
N THR A 55 -1.55 -4.74 8.21
CA THR A 55 -2.05 -5.87 7.41
C THR A 55 -3.34 -5.51 6.71
N ARG A 56 -4.30 -4.92 7.42
CA ARG A 56 -5.59 -4.51 6.85
C ARG A 56 -5.38 -3.51 5.70
N LEU A 57 -4.52 -2.52 5.89
CA LEU A 57 -4.21 -1.54 4.85
C LEU A 57 -3.52 -2.19 3.63
N LEU A 58 -2.44 -2.94 3.85
CA LEU A 58 -1.63 -3.50 2.76
C LEU A 58 -2.39 -4.59 1.99
N ARG A 59 -3.08 -5.49 2.70
CA ARG A 59 -3.97 -6.48 2.09
C ARG A 59 -5.11 -5.79 1.34
N GLY A 60 -5.73 -4.76 1.91
CA GLY A 60 -6.78 -3.99 1.24
C GLY A 60 -6.31 -3.37 -0.08
N ARG A 61 -5.08 -2.82 -0.11
CA ARG A 61 -4.47 -2.30 -1.34
C ARG A 61 -4.24 -3.40 -2.38
N LEU A 62 -3.57 -4.49 -1.99
CA LEU A 62 -3.16 -5.55 -2.91
C LEU A 62 -4.34 -6.41 -3.39
N ALA A 63 -5.38 -6.59 -2.59
CA ALA A 63 -6.56 -7.38 -2.95
C ALA A 63 -7.39 -6.76 -4.10
N LEU A 64 -7.15 -5.50 -4.46
CA LEU A 64 -7.74 -4.85 -5.64
C LEU A 64 -6.99 -5.17 -6.94
N MET A 65 -5.86 -5.87 -6.84
CA MET A 65 -4.99 -6.25 -7.94
C MET A 65 -4.99 -7.76 -8.13
N ASP A 66 -4.32 -8.24 -9.17
CA ASP A 66 -4.25 -9.65 -9.56
C ASP A 66 -2.89 -10.28 -9.22
N ALA A 67 -2.79 -11.59 -9.47
CA ALA A 67 -1.60 -12.38 -9.23
C ALA A 67 -0.36 -11.88 -10.00
N ASP A 68 -0.55 -11.28 -11.17
CA ASP A 68 0.55 -10.70 -11.96
C ASP A 68 1.18 -9.53 -11.20
N LEU A 69 0.37 -8.59 -10.69
CA LEU A 69 0.88 -7.49 -9.88
C LEU A 69 1.48 -8.00 -8.56
N TRP A 70 0.88 -8.99 -7.90
CA TRP A 70 1.45 -9.56 -6.68
C TRP A 70 2.84 -10.15 -6.91
N THR A 71 3.06 -10.77 -8.07
CA THR A 71 4.37 -11.30 -8.49
C THR A 71 5.38 -10.17 -8.69
N LEU A 72 4.98 -9.05 -9.32
CA LEU A 72 5.83 -7.85 -9.43
C LEU A 72 6.22 -7.27 -8.07
N VAL A 73 5.30 -7.29 -7.11
CA VAL A 73 5.59 -6.85 -5.74
C VAL A 73 6.58 -7.80 -5.08
N ARG A 74 6.32 -9.12 -5.09
CA ARG A 74 7.13 -10.12 -4.40
C ARG A 74 8.53 -10.27 -4.97
N ASP A 75 8.66 -10.35 -6.30
CA ASP A 75 9.90 -10.77 -6.98
C ASP A 75 10.58 -9.63 -7.74
N GLY A 76 9.85 -8.54 -8.04
CA GLY A 76 10.39 -7.42 -8.79
C GLY A 76 11.54 -6.72 -8.08
N SER A 77 12.32 -5.93 -8.83
CA SER A 77 13.35 -5.06 -8.27
C SER A 77 12.75 -4.06 -7.27
N CYS A 78 13.58 -3.39 -6.48
CA CYS A 78 13.10 -2.36 -5.54
C CYS A 78 12.20 -1.31 -6.21
N MET A 79 12.60 -0.86 -7.41
CA MET A 79 11.84 0.11 -8.20
C MET A 79 10.51 -0.47 -8.72
N VAL A 80 10.54 -1.68 -9.29
CA VAL A 80 9.34 -2.34 -9.83
C VAL A 80 8.31 -2.58 -8.73
N ALA A 81 8.74 -3.15 -7.60
CA ALA A 81 7.87 -3.38 -6.47
C ALA A 81 7.35 -2.06 -5.89
N GLY A 82 8.18 -1.03 -5.82
CA GLY A 82 7.77 0.32 -5.39
C GLY A 82 6.64 0.88 -6.26
N HIS A 83 6.78 0.83 -7.58
CA HIS A 83 5.75 1.28 -8.52
C HIS A 83 4.48 0.42 -8.45
N ALA A 84 4.62 -0.91 -8.35
CA ALA A 84 3.48 -1.81 -8.23
C ALA A 84 2.66 -1.56 -6.96
N VAL A 85 3.33 -1.36 -5.82
CA VAL A 85 2.66 -1.02 -4.55
C VAL A 85 2.05 0.38 -4.60
N LEU A 86 2.70 1.34 -5.27
CA LEU A 86 2.13 2.68 -5.49
C LEU A 86 0.84 2.59 -6.32
N ALA A 87 0.82 1.81 -7.41
CA ALA A 87 -0.37 1.60 -8.21
C ALA A 87 -1.51 0.98 -7.38
N ALA A 88 -1.21 -0.01 -6.54
CA ALA A 88 -2.17 -0.59 -5.60
C ALA A 88 -2.71 0.44 -4.58
N ALA A 89 -1.83 1.29 -4.05
CA ALA A 89 -2.22 2.35 -3.13
C ALA A 89 -3.14 3.39 -3.77
N ILE A 90 -2.86 3.79 -5.02
CA ILE A 90 -3.69 4.73 -5.79
C ILE A 90 -5.07 4.12 -6.05
N LYS A 91 -5.13 2.87 -6.53
CA LYS A 91 -6.41 2.18 -6.80
C LYS A 91 -7.28 2.05 -5.55
N HIS A 92 -6.66 1.84 -4.39
CA HIS A 92 -7.37 1.72 -3.12
C HIS A 92 -7.81 3.06 -2.52
N SER A 93 -7.12 4.17 -2.82
CA SER A 93 -7.36 5.46 -2.19
C SER A 93 -7.73 6.53 -3.22
N PRO A 94 -9.03 6.84 -3.39
CA PRO A 94 -9.46 7.98 -4.20
C PRO A 94 -8.83 9.30 -3.75
N LEU A 95 -8.55 9.46 -2.45
CA LEU A 95 -7.85 10.64 -1.94
C LEU A 95 -6.44 10.78 -2.53
N LEU A 96 -5.66 9.68 -2.56
CA LEU A 96 -4.34 9.69 -3.17
C LEU A 96 -4.42 9.88 -4.68
N GLY A 97 -5.36 9.20 -5.34
CA GLY A 97 -5.59 9.34 -6.78
C GLY A 97 -5.93 10.77 -7.18
N ASP A 98 -6.91 11.37 -6.51
CA ASP A 98 -7.37 12.74 -6.79
C ASP A 98 -6.27 13.76 -6.46
N PHE A 99 -5.47 13.56 -5.41
CA PHE A 99 -4.33 14.45 -5.13
C PHE A 99 -3.27 14.40 -6.23
N LEU A 100 -2.95 13.21 -6.74
CA LEU A 100 -2.03 13.06 -7.87
C LEU A 100 -2.59 13.69 -9.15
N ASP A 101 -3.87 13.48 -9.43
CA ASP A 101 -4.51 13.91 -10.66
C ASP A 101 -4.79 15.42 -10.70
N LEU A 102 -5.26 15.99 -9.60
CA LEU A 102 -5.75 17.37 -9.54
C LEU A 102 -4.68 18.35 -9.06
N VAL A 103 -3.80 17.93 -8.14
CA VAL A 103 -2.80 18.83 -7.54
C VAL A 103 -1.43 18.61 -8.15
N VAL A 104 -0.90 17.40 -8.07
CA VAL A 104 0.48 17.11 -8.50
C VAL A 104 0.63 17.32 -10.01
N ARG A 105 -0.32 16.84 -10.82
CA ARG A 105 -0.35 17.08 -12.27
C ARG A 105 -0.25 18.57 -12.62
N GLU A 106 -0.97 19.42 -11.90
CA GLU A 106 -0.97 20.86 -12.14
C GLU A 106 0.37 21.51 -11.76
N GLN A 107 0.98 21.10 -10.65
CA GLN A 107 2.30 21.60 -10.28
C GLN A 107 3.37 21.23 -11.33
N TYR A 108 3.28 20.03 -11.92
CA TYR A 108 4.13 19.65 -13.05
C TYR A 108 3.89 20.52 -14.28
N ARG A 109 2.63 20.83 -14.63
CA ARG A 109 2.30 21.73 -15.76
C ARG A 109 2.84 23.13 -15.57
N LEU A 110 2.85 23.62 -14.34
CA LEU A 110 3.38 24.92 -13.96
C LEU A 110 4.91 24.92 -13.78
N PHE A 111 5.60 23.81 -14.06
CA PHE A 111 7.03 23.62 -13.86
C PHE A 111 7.50 24.00 -12.44
N ARG A 112 6.65 23.77 -11.44
CA ARG A 112 6.98 24.06 -10.05
C ARG A 112 8.07 23.09 -9.59
N PRO A 113 9.18 23.57 -9.01
CA PRO A 113 10.29 22.71 -8.62
C PRO A 113 10.00 21.88 -7.35
N SER A 114 8.94 22.22 -6.62
CA SER A 114 8.58 21.57 -5.35
C SER A 114 7.07 21.57 -5.13
N LEU A 115 6.63 20.66 -4.26
CA LEU A 115 5.24 20.55 -3.80
C LEU A 115 5.15 21.08 -2.37
N SER A 116 4.47 22.20 -2.17
CA SER A 116 4.27 22.81 -0.84
C SER A 116 3.22 22.05 -0.04
N ASN A 117 3.38 21.99 1.30
CA ASN A 117 2.39 21.38 2.20
C ASN A 117 1.04 22.10 2.16
N ALA A 118 1.02 23.40 1.87
CA ALA A 118 -0.22 24.18 1.74
C ALA A 118 -1.15 23.69 0.61
N LEU A 119 -0.65 22.84 -0.30
CA LEU A 119 -1.46 22.21 -1.34
C LEU A 119 -2.23 20.97 -0.87
N TRP A 120 -1.89 20.45 0.32
CA TRP A 120 -2.55 19.31 0.97
C TRP A 120 -3.53 19.75 2.07
N GLU A 121 -3.41 20.98 2.56
CA GLU A 121 -4.31 21.62 3.54
C GLU A 121 -5.66 22.02 2.92
#